data_AF-A0A316KFL3-F1
#
_entry.id   AF-A0A316KFL3-F1
#
_cell.length_a   1.000
_cell.length_b   1.000
_cell.length_c   1.000
_cell.angle_alpha   90.00
_cell.angle_beta   90.00
_cell.angle_gamma   90.00
#
_symmetry.space_group_name_H-M   'P 1'
#
loop_
_entity.id
_entity.type
_entity.pdbx_description
1 polymer ?
#
loop_
_entity_poly.entity_id
_entity_poly.type
_entity_poly.pdbx_seq_one_letter_code
_entity_poly.pdbx_strand_id
1 'polypeptide(L)'
;MLDNVSEYLVKFADRLEEKEIVSIDQARKIRKYIRREESPSHWHLFLVLSGMLGAIVFSAGVYSISSHNWYDYPEWLRVFLGFVPTIVALFFYYRMLTKHPNSTAWIEATSLFLMLMIGASIATISRIYHMGGDYEDFI
;
A
#
# COMPACT_ATOMS: atom_id res chain seq x y z
N MET A 1 13.34 -4.26 10.71
CA MET A 1 14.10 -4.60 11.94
C MET A 1 14.33 -6.10 12.03
N LEU A 2 13.34 -6.95 11.70
CA LEU A 2 13.51 -8.41 11.62
C LEU A 2 14.46 -8.86 10.50
N ASP A 3 14.44 -8.21 9.32
CA ASP A 3 15.31 -8.57 8.19
C ASP A 3 16.81 -8.48 8.53
N ASN A 4 17.19 -7.50 9.36
CA ASN A 4 18.57 -7.35 9.83
C ASN A 4 18.99 -8.49 10.78
N VAL A 5 18.04 -9.02 11.55
CA VAL A 5 18.29 -10.08 12.55
C VAL A 5 18.35 -11.44 11.84
N SER A 6 17.46 -11.71 10.90
CA SER A 6 17.49 -12.96 10.14
C SER A 6 18.72 -13.07 9.25
N GLU A 7 19.11 -11.98 8.57
CA GLU A 7 20.34 -11.94 7.78
C GLU A 7 21.57 -12.14 8.67
N TYR A 8 21.56 -11.56 9.88
CA TYR A 8 22.60 -11.81 10.89
C TYR A 8 22.64 -13.28 11.34
N LEU A 9 21.49 -13.91 11.56
CA LEU A 9 21.39 -15.31 12.00
C LEU A 9 21.81 -16.29 10.88
N VAL A 10 21.52 -15.97 9.62
CA VAL A 10 22.02 -16.74 8.47
C VAL A 10 23.55 -16.63 8.39
N LYS A 11 24.10 -15.41 8.46
CA LYS A 11 25.55 -15.20 8.52
C LYS A 11 26.19 -15.85 9.74
N PHE A 12 25.48 -15.94 10.86
CA PHE A 12 25.93 -16.66 12.04
C PHE A 12 26.00 -18.17 11.80
N ALA A 13 25.00 -18.76 11.15
CA ALA A 13 25.04 -20.17 10.74
C ALA A 13 26.20 -20.45 9.77
N ASP A 14 26.50 -19.53 8.86
CA ASP A 14 27.65 -19.64 7.94
C ASP A 14 28.98 -19.69 8.70
N ARG A 15 29.15 -18.82 9.71
CA ARG A 15 30.35 -18.83 10.57
C ARG A 15 30.49 -20.10 11.39
N LEU A 16 29.38 -20.73 11.80
CA LEU A 16 29.42 -22.00 12.52
C LEU A 16 29.85 -23.16 11.62
N GLU A 17 29.44 -23.15 10.35
CA GLU A 17 29.87 -24.12 9.33
C GLU A 17 31.36 -23.94 9.01
N GLU A 18 31.81 -22.70 8.79
CA GLU A 18 33.22 -22.37 8.48
C GLU A 18 34.18 -22.78 9.62
N LYS A 19 33.74 -22.64 10.87
CA LYS A 19 34.50 -23.07 12.04
C LYS A 19 34.39 -24.56 12.37
N GLU A 20 33.72 -25.34 11.51
CA GLU A 20 33.47 -26.77 11.69
C GLU A 20 32.74 -27.11 13.02
N ILE A 21 32.05 -26.14 13.63
CA ILE A 21 31.26 -26.33 14.86
C ILE A 21 30.00 -27.12 14.54
N VAL A 22 29.46 -26.94 13.33
CA VAL A 22 28.31 -27.67 12.80
C VAL A 22 28.63 -28.22 11.42
N SER A 23 28.05 -29.36 11.07
CA SER A 23 28.19 -29.91 9.72
C SER A 23 27.43 -29.09 8.68
N ILE A 24 27.80 -29.25 7.40
CA ILE A 24 27.11 -28.63 6.26
C ILE A 24 25.59 -28.91 6.30
N ASP A 25 25.20 -30.13 6.66
CA ASP A 25 23.78 -30.50 6.78
C ASP A 25 23.08 -29.86 7.97
N GLN A 26 23.78 -29.66 9.09
CA GLN A 26 23.24 -28.93 10.25
C GLN A 26 23.08 -27.45 9.93
N ALA A 27 24.09 -26.81 9.31
CA ALA A 27 24.01 -25.42 8.86
C ALA A 27 22.87 -25.22 7.85
N ARG A 28 22.71 -26.16 6.90
CA ARG A 28 21.59 -26.17 5.95
C ARG A 28 20.22 -26.23 6.65
N LYS A 29 20.07 -27.07 7.68
CA LYS A 29 18.83 -27.16 8.47
C LYS A 29 18.54 -25.85 9.22
N ILE A 30 19.56 -25.21 9.80
CA ILE A 30 19.44 -23.93 10.50
C ILE A 30 19.01 -22.82 9.53
N ARG A 31 19.68 -22.68 8.39
CA ARG A 31 19.28 -21.71 7.34
C ARG A 31 17.85 -21.91 6.87
N LYS A 32 17.45 -23.19 6.67
CA LYS A 32 16.08 -23.54 6.25
C LYS A 32 15.05 -23.21 7.32
N TYR A 33 15.38 -23.41 8.60
CA TYR A 33 14.52 -23.05 9.72
C TYR A 33 14.29 -21.52 9.77
N ILE A 34 15.39 -20.75 9.74
CA ILE A 34 15.35 -19.27 9.77
C ILE A 34 14.50 -18.71 8.62
N ARG A 35 14.74 -19.18 7.38
CA ARG A 35 13.98 -18.72 6.21
C ARG A 35 12.52 -19.15 6.19
N ARG A 36 12.16 -20.22 6.89
CA ARG A 36 10.76 -20.67 7.00
C ARG A 36 9.94 -19.75 7.92
N GLU A 37 10.59 -19.08 8.87
CA GLU A 37 9.95 -18.06 9.70
C GLU A 37 9.77 -16.72 8.96
N GLU A 38 10.49 -16.48 7.87
CA GLU A 38 10.38 -15.24 7.07
C GLU A 38 9.21 -15.23 6.08
N SER A 39 8.71 -16.40 5.65
CA SER A 39 7.63 -16.39 4.66
C SER A 39 6.33 -15.90 5.29
N PRO A 40 5.66 -14.88 4.72
CA PRO A 40 4.37 -14.45 5.22
C PRO A 40 3.44 -15.67 5.18
N SER A 41 2.85 -15.99 6.33
CA SER A 41 1.91 -17.09 6.43
C SER A 41 0.82 -16.90 5.36
N HIS A 42 0.39 -18.00 4.72
CA HIS A 42 -0.75 -17.99 3.79
C HIS A 42 -1.97 -17.29 4.40
N TRP A 43 -2.13 -17.37 5.73
CA TRP A 43 -3.15 -16.65 6.48
C TRP A 43 -2.98 -15.13 6.43
N HIS A 44 -1.75 -14.63 6.55
CA HIS A 44 -1.46 -13.19 6.47
C HIS A 44 -1.75 -12.65 5.08
N LEU A 45 -1.32 -13.37 4.03
CA LEU A 45 -1.64 -13.01 2.64
C LEU A 45 -3.16 -13.00 2.39
N PHE A 46 -3.87 -14.02 2.86
CA PHE A 46 -5.32 -14.08 2.77
C PHE A 46 -5.98 -12.85 3.43
N LEU A 47 -5.57 -12.50 4.66
CA LEU A 47 -6.10 -11.33 5.36
C LEU A 47 -5.84 -10.02 4.62
N VAL A 48 -4.63 -9.83 4.07
CA VAL A 48 -4.28 -8.63 3.29
C VAL A 48 -5.15 -8.55 2.04
N LEU A 49 -5.28 -9.64 1.28
CA LEU A 49 -6.08 -9.67 0.06
C LEU A 49 -7.58 -9.46 0.34
N SER A 50 -8.13 -10.12 1.37
CA SER A 50 -9.51 -9.90 1.79
C SER A 50 -9.75 -8.46 2.27
N GLY A 51 -8.78 -7.87 2.97
CA GLY A 51 -8.83 -6.46 3.37
C GLY A 51 -8.85 -5.51 2.17
N MET A 52 -8.00 -5.75 1.17
CA MET A 52 -7.97 -4.97 -0.07
C MET A 52 -9.29 -5.09 -0.83
N LEU A 53 -9.81 -6.31 -1.02
CA LEU A 53 -11.10 -6.54 -1.68
C LEU A 53 -12.24 -5.86 -0.92
N GLY A 54 -12.26 -5.99 0.41
CA GLY A 54 -13.24 -5.31 1.26
C GLY A 54 -13.19 -3.79 1.12
N ALA A 55 -11.99 -3.19 1.07
CA ALA A 55 -11.82 -1.76 0.87
C ALA A 55 -12.31 -1.29 -0.51
N ILE A 56 -12.08 -2.09 -1.56
CA ILE A 56 -12.60 -1.80 -2.91
C ILE A 56 -14.12 -1.85 -2.91
N VAL A 57 -14.72 -2.91 -2.37
CA VAL A 57 -16.19 -3.05 -2.31
C VAL A 57 -16.82 -1.96 -1.44
N PHE A 58 -16.21 -1.65 -0.30
CA PHE A 58 -16.68 -0.58 0.58
C PHE A 58 -16.62 0.79 -0.11
N SER A 59 -15.49 1.12 -0.73
CA SER A 59 -15.34 2.41 -1.43
C SER A 59 -16.28 2.52 -2.63
N ALA A 60 -16.50 1.45 -3.39
CA ALA A 60 -17.48 1.39 -4.46
C ALA A 60 -18.92 1.59 -3.96
N GLY A 61 -19.28 1.00 -2.81
CA GLY A 61 -20.60 1.20 -2.19
C GLY A 61 -20.84 2.65 -1.76
N VAL A 62 -19.87 3.26 -1.06
CA VAL A 62 -19.92 4.67 -0.67
C VAL A 62 -20.01 5.59 -1.89
N TYR A 63 -19.24 5.28 -2.93
CA TYR A 63 -19.26 6.01 -4.19
C TYR A 63 -20.61 5.89 -4.90
N SER A 64 -21.23 4.70 -4.93
CA SER A 64 -22.53 4.48 -5.58
C SER A 64 -23.65 5.31 -4.93
N ILE A 65 -23.71 5.33 -3.60
CA ILE A 65 -24.68 6.15 -2.85
C ILE A 65 -24.44 7.64 -3.12
N SER A 66 -23.17 8.05 -3.12
CA SER A 66 -22.80 9.44 -3.38
C SER A 66 -23.10 9.86 -4.82
N SER A 67 -22.95 8.95 -5.78
CA SER A 67 -23.21 9.19 -7.21
C SER A 67 -24.70 9.41 -7.48
N HIS A 68 -25.59 8.73 -6.75
CA HIS A 68 -27.03 8.93 -6.92
C HIS A 68 -27.45 10.34 -6.49
N ASN A 69 -26.86 10.84 -5.40
CA ASN A 69 -27.13 12.17 -4.86
C ASN A 69 -26.28 13.28 -5.53
N TRP A 70 -25.42 12.93 -6.48
CA TRP A 70 -24.38 13.83 -7.00
C TRP A 70 -24.94 15.04 -7.75
N TYR A 71 -26.08 14.87 -8.43
CA TYR A 71 -26.71 15.95 -9.20
C TYR A 71 -27.37 17.02 -8.32
N ASP A 72 -27.76 16.65 -7.10
CA ASP A 72 -28.40 17.57 -6.15
C ASP A 72 -27.38 18.44 -5.39
N TYR A 73 -26.10 18.12 -5.49
CA TYR A 73 -25.05 18.90 -4.82
C TYR A 73 -24.70 20.18 -5.59
N PRO A 74 -24.57 21.32 -4.89
CA PRO A 74 -24.08 22.54 -5.51
C PRO A 74 -22.64 22.34 -6.00
N GLU A 75 -22.26 23.07 -7.05
CA GLU A 75 -20.96 22.91 -7.72
C GLU A 75 -19.77 23.04 -6.76
N TRP A 76 -19.78 24.05 -5.90
CA TRP A 76 -18.70 24.27 -4.92
C TRP A 76 -18.48 23.07 -4.00
N LEU A 77 -19.55 22.37 -3.62
CA LEU A 77 -19.46 21.19 -2.76
C LEU A 77 -18.87 20.01 -3.52
N ARG A 78 -19.25 19.82 -4.79
CA ARG A 78 -18.67 18.79 -5.66
C ARG A 78 -17.18 19.01 -5.88
N VAL A 79 -16.76 20.27 -6.10
CA VAL A 79 -15.35 20.64 -6.22
C VAL A 79 -14.60 20.33 -4.91
N PHE A 80 -15.17 20.73 -3.77
CA PHE A 80 -14.58 20.42 -2.46
C PHE A 80 -14.41 18.91 -2.26
N LEU A 81 -15.45 18.11 -2.54
CA LEU A 81 -15.41 16.64 -2.48
C LEU A 81 -14.40 16.04 -3.47
N GLY A 82 -14.19 16.69 -4.63
CA GLY A 82 -13.18 16.29 -5.61
C GLY A 82 -11.74 16.37 -5.10
N PHE A 83 -11.45 17.25 -4.14
CA PHE A 83 -10.11 17.37 -3.52
C PHE A 83 -9.93 16.50 -2.27
N VAL A 84 -11.01 15.95 -1.70
CA VAL A 84 -10.95 15.09 -0.51
C VAL A 84 -9.94 13.94 -0.64
N PRO A 85 -9.88 13.19 -1.77
CA PRO A 85 -8.92 12.10 -1.92
C PRO A 85 -7.47 12.56 -1.72
N THR A 86 -7.09 13.69 -2.33
CA THR A 86 -5.74 14.25 -2.20
C THR A 86 -5.46 14.70 -0.77
N ILE A 87 -6.40 15.38 -0.10
CA ILE A 87 -6.23 15.86 1.28
C ILE A 87 -6.00 14.67 2.23
N VAL A 88 -6.78 13.60 2.09
CA VAL A 88 -6.62 12.38 2.89
C VAL A 88 -5.27 11.73 2.63
N ALA A 89 -4.83 11.66 1.38
CA ALA A 89 -3.52 11.08 1.06
C ALA A 89 -2.35 11.91 1.57
N LEU A 90 -2.44 13.24 1.48
CA LEU A 90 -1.45 14.16 2.06
C LEU A 90 -1.33 13.98 3.57
N PHE A 91 -2.46 13.82 4.27
CA PHE A 91 -2.46 13.54 5.70
C PHE A 91 -1.70 12.24 6.02
N PHE A 92 -1.98 11.15 5.31
CA PHE A 92 -1.29 9.87 5.53
C PHE A 92 0.20 9.94 5.21
N TYR A 93 0.57 10.55 4.07
CA TYR A 93 1.96 10.74 3.68
C TYR A 93 2.73 11.55 4.74
N TYR A 94 2.18 12.71 5.13
CA TYR A 94 2.78 13.56 6.17
C TYR A 94 2.90 12.82 7.53
N ARG A 95 1.87 12.07 7.92
CA ARG A 95 1.86 11.26 9.16
C ARG A 95 2.96 10.21 9.14
N MET A 96 3.18 9.53 8.00
CA MET A 96 4.24 8.52 7.89
C MET A 96 5.63 9.13 7.83
N LEU A 97 5.79 10.25 7.15
CA LEU A 97 7.06 10.98 7.10
C LEU A 97 7.50 11.47 8.49
N THR A 98 6.56 11.92 9.32
CA THR A 98 6.86 12.46 10.66
C THR A 98 6.99 11.38 11.75
N LYS A 99 6.21 10.30 11.67
CA LYS A 99 6.14 9.27 12.74
C LYS A 99 6.94 8.02 12.44
N HIS A 100 7.18 7.73 11.16
CA HIS A 100 7.94 6.57 10.70
C HIS A 100 9.01 6.94 9.65
N PRO A 101 9.86 7.96 9.89
CA PRO A 101 10.83 8.47 8.90
C PRO A 101 11.84 7.41 8.43
N ASN A 102 12.13 6.40 9.26
CA ASN A 102 13.09 5.34 8.94
C ASN A 102 12.46 4.13 8.22
N SER A 103 11.14 4.16 7.96
CA SER A 103 10.46 3.06 7.28
C SER A 103 10.24 3.39 5.82
N THR A 104 11.15 2.90 4.97
CA THR A 104 11.06 3.04 3.51
C THR A 104 9.73 2.51 2.98
N ALA A 105 9.28 1.35 3.45
CA ALA A 105 8.02 0.74 3.03
C ALA A 105 6.79 1.63 3.26
N TRP A 106 6.68 2.28 4.44
CA TRP A 106 5.56 3.18 4.73
C TRP A 106 5.62 4.46 3.90
N ILE A 107 6.83 5.01 3.70
CA ILE A 107 7.02 6.23 2.92
C ILE A 107 6.71 5.97 1.44
N GLU A 108 7.21 4.88 0.86
CA GLU A 108 6.92 4.50 -0.53
C GLU A 108 5.43 4.23 -0.75
N ALA A 109 4.82 3.43 0.13
CA ALA A 109 3.40 3.11 0.03
C ALA A 109 2.51 4.36 0.11
N THR A 110 2.80 5.29 1.03
CA THR A 110 2.03 6.53 1.15
C THR A 110 2.34 7.54 0.04
N SER A 111 3.56 7.54 -0.50
CA SER A 111 3.91 8.33 -1.69
C SER A 111 3.15 7.87 -2.93
N LEU A 112 3.10 6.55 -3.15
CA LEU A 112 2.33 5.94 -4.23
C LEU A 112 0.84 6.24 -4.07
N PHE A 113 0.30 6.08 -2.86
CA PHE A 113 -1.08 6.43 -2.56
C PHE A 113 -1.40 7.90 -2.85
N LEU A 114 -0.51 8.82 -2.45
CA LEU A 114 -0.63 10.25 -2.74
C LEU A 114 -0.65 10.53 -4.26
N MET A 115 0.27 9.94 -5.01
CA MET A 115 0.31 10.08 -6.48
C MET A 115 -1.02 9.63 -7.11
N LEU A 116 -1.57 8.49 -6.69
CA LEU A 116 -2.83 7.96 -7.20
C LEU A 116 -4.02 8.86 -6.84
N MET A 117 -4.07 9.37 -5.59
CA MET A 117 -5.17 10.23 -5.15
C MET A 117 -5.16 11.62 -5.79
N ILE A 118 -3.98 12.14 -6.16
CA ILE A 118 -3.86 13.33 -7.01
C ILE A 118 -4.51 13.07 -8.36
N GLY A 119 -4.17 11.95 -9.03
CA GLY A 119 -4.78 11.56 -10.29
C GLY A 119 -6.30 11.40 -10.19
N ALA A 120 -6.79 10.74 -9.13
CA ALA A 120 -8.23 10.58 -8.88
C ALA A 120 -8.94 11.92 -8.67
N SER A 121 -8.30 12.87 -7.99
CA SER A 121 -8.85 14.22 -7.79
C SER A 121 -8.94 14.97 -9.11
N ILE A 122 -7.88 14.92 -9.94
CA ILE A 122 -7.88 15.52 -11.28
C ILE A 122 -9.02 14.95 -12.13
N ALA A 123 -9.16 13.62 -12.18
CA ALA A 123 -10.22 12.96 -12.94
C ALA A 123 -11.63 13.38 -12.45
N THR A 124 -11.80 13.51 -11.14
CA THR A 124 -13.08 13.94 -10.56
C THR A 124 -13.41 15.39 -10.92
N ILE A 125 -12.43 16.30 -10.83
CA ILE A 125 -12.61 17.70 -11.23
C ILE A 125 -12.91 17.82 -12.74
N SER A 126 -12.20 17.06 -13.57
CA SER A 126 -12.45 17.01 -15.02
C SER A 126 -13.91 16.63 -15.33
N ARG A 127 -14.44 15.63 -14.61
CA ARG A 127 -15.83 15.18 -14.75
C ARG A 127 -16.83 16.24 -14.26
N ILE A 128 -16.56 16.95 -13.17
CA ILE A 128 -17.45 18.00 -12.65
C ILE A 128 -17.65 19.11 -13.67
N TYR A 129 -16.56 19.53 -14.32
CA TYR A 129 -16.57 20.60 -15.30
C TYR A 129 -16.88 20.15 -16.73
N HIS A 130 -17.12 18.86 -16.94
CA HIS A 130 -17.22 18.25 -18.28
C HIS A 130 -16.09 18.74 -19.20
N MET A 131 -14.88 18.89 -18.65
CA MET A 131 -13.70 19.19 -19.45
C MET A 131 -13.53 17.96 -20.36
N GLY A 132 -13.81 18.15 -21.66
CA GLY A 132 -13.88 17.08 -22.66
C GLY A 132 -12.59 16.28 -22.79
N GLY A 133 -12.65 15.22 -23.59
CA GLY A 133 -11.65 14.14 -23.59
C GLY A 133 -12.29 12.81 -23.16
N ASP A 134 -13.51 12.55 -23.60
CA ASP A 134 -14.09 11.23 -23.48
C ASP A 134 -13.26 10.26 -24.33
N TYR A 135 -13.21 8.97 -23.98
CA TYR A 135 -12.42 8.02 -24.77
C TYR A 135 -12.87 8.04 -26.24
N GLU A 136 -14.16 8.27 -26.49
CA GLU A 136 -14.80 8.45 -27.80
C GLU A 136 -14.31 9.68 -28.58
N ASP A 137 -13.79 10.72 -27.93
CA ASP A 137 -13.21 11.88 -28.61
C ASP A 137 -11.84 11.55 -29.24
N PHE A 138 -11.22 10.43 -28.85
CA PHE A 138 -9.88 10.03 -29.25
C PHE A 138 -9.81 8.81 -30.19
N ILE A 139 -10.95 8.18 -30.51
CA ILE A 139 -11.05 7.04 -31.46
C ILE A 139 -11.84 7.39 -32.71
#